data_AF-A0A4Q3L140-F1
#
_entry.id   AF-A0A4Q3L140-F1
#
_cell.length_a   1.000
_cell.length_b   1.000
_cell.length_c   1.000
_cell.angle_alpha   90.00
_cell.angle_beta   90.00
_cell.angle_gamma   90.00
#
_symmetry.space_group_name_H-M   'P 1'
#
loop_
_entity.id
_entity.type
_entity.pdbx_description
1 polymer ?
#
loop_
_entity_poly.entity_id
_entity_poly.type
_entity_poly.pdbx_seq_one_letter_code
_entity_poly.pdbx_strand_id
1 'polypeptide(L)'
;MWLGHDTDAVVELEIGVAAVAVVVLHKRPGLAGGSRAIVLSRMSLEALAQSTRDAALRIWWSAAGVDPVQIEQVRLAGSQALVEAAAAWLAPLALPLGKPVFTAVDAATLYFLPRENRLRMRAESTERPAAAAAGAGAGAGVAVAVASSRRIRVLIVDDSLVTCKLLQRVLSQDEQLEVVGSIQRPLRAEQAIRDLKPDVCTVDIHMEELSGVELTRRILTWSAMPIVIVSALSEQDGSPVFDALAAGAVDYVQKPALHELAAAGPRLCEKVRSAASAHVEAKAAAPRRALGARPTAAFDPTYIICIGSSTGGTEALKDVLVDFPKDVPPVLIVQHIPAVFSRSLAQRLDALCACTVKEAQDGEEVQPGVVLIAPGGLQMGVVRQAGKLRVAIADVEPVNRHKPSVDYLFASVAQLGQRKVAAAILTGMGADGAKGLLTLRRLGAQTLAQDEATCVVYGMPREAAKIGAAQRIVALPQVAESLLSMCGISSPS
;
A
#
# COMPACT_ATOMS: atom_id res chain seq x y z
N MET A 1 41.41 -17.29 7.91
CA MET A 1 42.26 -17.07 6.71
C MET A 1 42.00 -15.65 6.23
N TRP A 2 43.01 -14.95 5.71
CA TRP A 2 42.99 -13.55 5.24
C TRP A 2 41.62 -13.03 4.77
N LEU A 3 41.00 -12.15 5.58
CA LEU A 3 39.92 -11.26 5.13
C LEU A 3 40.57 -9.94 4.70
N GLY A 4 40.91 -9.85 3.41
CA GLY A 4 41.57 -8.69 2.82
C GLY A 4 40.80 -8.14 1.63
N HIS A 5 40.17 -6.98 1.84
CA HIS A 5 39.77 -5.96 0.85
C HIS A 5 38.68 -6.32 -0.19
N ASP A 6 37.52 -5.65 -0.29
CA ASP A 6 36.98 -4.54 0.54
C ASP A 6 35.50 -4.79 0.89
N THR A 7 35.25 -5.03 2.17
CA THR A 7 33.92 -5.19 2.77
C THR A 7 33.62 -4.01 3.69
N ASP A 8 32.59 -3.22 3.37
CA ASP A 8 32.30 -1.95 4.08
C ASP A 8 31.48 -2.13 5.38
N ALA A 9 31.00 -3.34 5.69
CA ALA A 9 30.67 -3.76 7.06
C ALA A 9 30.57 -5.29 7.18
N VAL A 10 31.09 -5.81 8.29
CA VAL A 10 30.70 -7.11 8.86
C VAL A 10 30.19 -6.83 10.27
N VAL A 11 28.96 -7.23 10.56
CA VAL A 11 28.39 -7.16 11.91
C VAL A 11 28.28 -8.58 12.43
N GLU A 12 29.09 -8.89 13.43
CA GLU A 12 29.09 -10.16 14.13
C GLU A 12 28.38 -9.97 15.48
N LEU A 13 27.43 -10.85 15.80
CA LEU A 13 26.67 -10.80 17.05
C LEU A 13 26.73 -12.16 17.72
N GLU A 14 27.51 -12.24 18.80
CA GLU A 14 27.60 -13.43 19.65
C GLU A 14 26.44 -13.43 20.65
N ILE A 15 25.46 -14.32 20.43
CA ILE A 15 24.33 -14.52 21.33
C ILE A 15 24.48 -15.93 21.94
N GLY A 16 24.40 -16.01 23.28
CA GLY A 16 24.86 -17.16 24.04
C GLY A 16 24.37 -18.54 23.56
N VAL A 17 25.33 -19.48 23.54
CA VAL A 17 25.23 -20.95 23.45
C VAL A 17 24.45 -21.61 22.29
N ALA A 18 23.62 -20.92 21.49
CA ALA A 18 22.79 -21.62 20.49
C ALA A 18 22.40 -20.88 19.18
N ALA A 19 23.12 -19.84 18.73
CA ALA A 19 23.19 -19.48 17.30
C ALA A 19 24.27 -18.42 17.02
N VAL A 20 24.97 -18.54 15.87
CA VAL A 20 25.80 -17.48 15.29
C VAL A 20 25.21 -17.08 13.94
N ALA A 21 25.12 -15.78 13.68
CA ALA A 21 24.76 -15.22 12.37
C ALA A 21 25.81 -14.18 11.96
N VAL A 22 26.28 -14.27 10.71
CA VAL A 22 27.29 -13.36 10.15
C VAL A 22 26.69 -12.68 8.92
N VAL A 23 26.76 -11.35 8.85
CA VAL A 23 26.36 -10.56 7.68
C VAL A 23 27.59 -9.90 7.08
N VAL A 24 27.80 -10.05 5.77
CA VAL A 24 28.93 -9.47 5.04
C VAL A 24 28.41 -8.58 3.90
N LEU A 25 28.87 -7.33 3.85
CA LEU A 25 28.56 -6.36 2.78
C LEU A 25 29.82 -6.05 1.96
N HIS A 26 29.70 -6.05 0.63
CA HIS A 26 30.84 -5.96 -0.30
C HIS A 26 30.67 -4.83 -1.32
N LYS A 27 31.78 -4.16 -1.64
CA LYS A 27 31.89 -3.04 -2.59
C LYS A 27 33.10 -3.26 -3.50
N ARG A 28 33.29 -2.41 -4.53
CA ARG A 28 34.29 -2.60 -5.60
C ARG A 28 34.62 -1.22 -6.27
N PRO A 29 35.85 -0.84 -6.76
CA PRO A 29 36.31 0.57 -7.01
C PRO A 29 36.69 1.03 -8.49
N GLY A 30 36.13 2.14 -9.04
CA GLY A 30 35.92 2.57 -10.46
C GLY A 30 34.57 3.19 -11.09
N LEU A 31 33.33 2.61 -11.06
CA LEU A 31 31.99 2.96 -11.71
C LEU A 31 30.69 2.96 -10.78
N ALA A 32 29.63 3.80 -10.96
CA ALA A 32 28.67 4.21 -9.89
C ALA A 32 27.32 3.45 -9.63
N GLY A 33 27.06 3.16 -8.34
CA GLY A 33 25.71 3.04 -7.74
C GLY A 33 25.14 1.63 -7.49
N GLY A 34 25.54 0.94 -6.41
CA GLY A 34 24.80 -0.21 -5.87
C GLY A 34 25.59 -1.21 -5.03
N SER A 35 25.08 -1.56 -3.84
CA SER A 35 25.60 -2.63 -2.97
C SER A 35 24.62 -3.81 -2.91
N ARG A 36 25.11 -5.01 -2.56
CA ARG A 36 24.30 -6.24 -2.38
C ARG A 36 24.56 -6.87 -1.01
N ALA A 37 23.57 -7.58 -0.46
CA ALA A 37 23.67 -8.36 0.77
C ALA A 37 23.36 -9.85 0.51
N ILE A 38 23.95 -10.74 1.30
CA ILE A 38 23.69 -12.20 1.30
C ILE A 38 23.43 -12.63 2.74
N VAL A 39 22.43 -13.49 2.94
CA VAL A 39 22.07 -14.09 4.23
C VAL A 39 22.21 -15.61 4.09
N LEU A 40 22.92 -16.26 5.02
CA LEU A 40 23.05 -17.72 5.08
C LEU A 40 22.65 -18.20 6.48
N SER A 41 21.78 -19.22 6.55
CA SER A 41 21.42 -19.88 7.80
C SER A 41 21.78 -21.37 7.75
N ARG A 42 22.39 -21.86 8.85
CA ARG A 42 22.83 -23.25 9.08
C ARG A 42 23.74 -23.89 8.02
N MET A 43 25.05 -23.67 8.17
CA MET A 43 26.10 -24.67 7.90
C MET A 43 27.28 -24.44 8.85
N SER A 44 27.99 -25.49 9.25
CA SER A 44 29.23 -25.38 10.03
C SER A 44 30.41 -24.94 9.13
N LEU A 45 31.32 -24.15 9.70
CA LEU A 45 32.45 -23.53 8.99
C LEU A 45 33.40 -24.53 8.30
N GLU A 46 33.41 -25.79 8.74
CA GLU A 46 34.26 -26.86 8.19
C GLU A 46 33.89 -27.23 6.74
N ALA A 47 32.61 -27.12 6.35
CA ALA A 47 32.18 -27.37 4.97
C ALA A 47 32.64 -26.27 3.99
N LEU A 48 32.76 -25.03 4.47
CA LEU A 48 33.20 -23.88 3.66
C LEU A 48 34.72 -23.89 3.43
N ALA A 49 35.48 -24.38 4.41
CA ALA A 49 36.95 -24.37 4.39
C ALA A 49 37.57 -25.25 3.30
N GLN A 50 36.82 -26.20 2.72
CA GLN A 50 37.30 -27.09 1.67
C GLN A 50 37.01 -26.60 0.23
N SER A 51 36.13 -25.61 0.03
CA SER A 51 35.52 -25.39 -1.30
C SER A 51 36.17 -24.35 -2.22
N THR A 52 37.08 -23.49 -1.74
CA THR A 52 37.63 -22.39 -2.58
C THR A 52 39.13 -22.17 -2.43
N ARG A 53 39.92 -22.97 -3.16
CA ARG A 53 41.19 -22.54 -3.75
C ARG A 53 41.01 -22.34 -5.25
N ASP A 54 40.53 -21.18 -5.69
CA ASP A 54 41.13 -20.44 -6.81
C ASP A 54 40.43 -19.09 -7.04
N ALA A 55 41.12 -18.17 -7.71
CA ALA A 55 40.70 -16.77 -7.84
C ALA A 55 39.89 -16.48 -9.12
N ALA A 56 38.84 -15.63 -9.00
CA ALA A 56 38.56 -14.53 -9.95
C ALA A 56 37.26 -13.77 -9.62
N LEU A 57 37.33 -12.61 -8.94
CA LEU A 57 36.18 -11.68 -8.88
C LEU A 57 36.61 -10.19 -8.74
N ARG A 58 36.69 -9.41 -9.84
CA ARG A 58 36.84 -7.91 -9.86
C ARG A 58 35.56 -7.15 -10.28
N ILE A 59 35.29 -5.92 -9.77
CA ILE A 59 34.40 -4.82 -10.29
C ILE A 59 34.90 -3.46 -9.73
N TRP A 60 34.28 -2.35 -10.14
CA TRP A 60 34.67 -0.94 -10.01
C TRP A 60 33.52 0.06 -9.54
N TRP A 61 33.69 0.99 -8.53
CA TRP A 61 33.10 2.35 -8.13
C TRP A 61 34.10 3.53 -7.79
N SER A 62 34.17 4.65 -8.55
CA SER A 62 35.10 5.80 -8.30
C SER A 62 34.38 7.06 -7.80
N ALA A 63 35.11 7.95 -7.14
CA ALA A 63 34.52 9.01 -6.32
C ALA A 63 33.89 10.18 -7.10
N ALA A 64 32.56 10.20 -7.12
CA ALA A 64 31.76 11.42 -7.18
C ALA A 64 30.39 11.16 -6.51
N GLY A 65 30.03 11.95 -5.49
CA GLY A 65 28.66 12.05 -4.97
C GLY A 65 28.04 10.79 -4.34
N VAL A 66 28.62 10.27 -3.26
CA VAL A 66 27.90 9.35 -2.35
C VAL A 66 27.88 9.96 -0.95
N ASP A 67 26.67 10.29 -0.49
CA ASP A 67 26.40 10.68 0.90
C ASP A 67 26.84 9.56 1.85
N PRO A 68 27.44 9.88 3.02
CA PRO A 68 27.69 8.89 4.05
C PRO A 68 26.33 8.40 4.59
N VAL A 69 26.01 7.14 4.33
CA VAL A 69 24.90 6.47 5.02
C VAL A 69 25.23 6.48 6.52
N GLN A 70 24.46 7.26 7.28
CA GLN A 70 24.68 7.45 8.71
C GLN A 70 24.46 6.13 9.45
N ILE A 71 25.53 5.54 9.98
CA ILE A 71 25.45 4.51 11.02
C ILE A 71 25.17 5.25 12.33
N GLU A 72 23.90 5.44 12.66
CA GLU A 72 23.49 6.26 13.81
C GLU A 72 23.73 5.59 15.18
N GLN A 73 23.85 4.26 15.24
CA GLN A 73 24.20 3.56 16.49
C GLN A 73 24.81 2.18 16.25
N VAL A 74 25.83 1.84 17.04
CA VAL A 74 26.33 0.47 17.23
C VAL A 74 26.07 0.10 18.69
N ARG A 75 25.43 -1.06 18.94
CA ARG A 75 25.14 -1.54 20.29
C ARG A 75 25.86 -2.86 20.54
N LEU A 76 26.67 -2.89 21.59
CA LEU A 76 27.36 -4.08 22.08
C LEU A 76 26.64 -4.58 23.35
N ALA A 77 26.40 -5.88 23.44
CA ALA A 77 25.77 -6.51 24.60
C ALA A 77 26.51 -7.81 24.94
N GLY A 78 26.80 -8.02 26.21
CA GLY A 78 27.60 -9.15 26.70
C GLY A 78 28.08 -8.90 28.12
N SER A 79 28.95 -9.76 28.64
CA SER A 79 29.66 -9.47 29.89
C SER A 79 30.62 -8.28 29.70
N GLN A 80 30.94 -7.56 30.78
CA GLN A 80 31.72 -6.32 30.69
C GLN A 80 33.05 -6.48 29.94
N ALA A 81 33.80 -7.55 30.22
CA ALA A 81 35.06 -7.85 29.52
C ALA A 81 34.89 -8.11 28.01
N LEU A 82 33.74 -8.65 27.59
CA LEU A 82 33.40 -8.91 26.18
C LEU A 82 33.10 -7.60 25.44
N VAL A 83 32.37 -6.68 26.10
CA VAL A 83 32.06 -5.35 25.56
C VAL A 83 33.33 -4.48 25.45
N GLU A 84 34.22 -4.53 26.44
CA GLU A 84 35.50 -3.80 26.42
C GLU A 84 36.43 -4.30 25.30
N ALA A 85 36.51 -5.62 25.08
CA ALA A 85 37.28 -6.20 23.98
C ALA A 85 36.74 -5.82 22.60
N ALA A 86 35.43 -5.91 22.39
CA ALA A 86 34.79 -5.53 21.12
C ALA A 86 34.89 -4.02 20.85
N ALA A 87 34.77 -3.17 21.88
CA ALA A 87 34.94 -1.72 21.74
C ALA A 87 36.39 -1.33 21.37
N ALA A 88 37.39 -2.00 21.97
CA ALA A 88 38.79 -1.78 21.64
C ALA A 88 39.12 -2.18 20.19
N TRP A 89 38.51 -3.26 19.69
CA TRP A 89 38.65 -3.71 18.29
C TRP A 89 38.00 -2.76 17.28
N LEU A 90 36.83 -2.18 17.60
CA LEU A 90 36.13 -1.22 16.75
C LEU A 90 36.73 0.20 16.76
N ALA A 91 37.50 0.56 17.79
CA ALA A 91 38.04 1.91 17.99
C ALA A 91 38.83 2.53 16.80
N PRO A 92 39.63 1.77 16.01
CA PRO A 92 40.38 2.35 14.89
C PRO A 92 39.52 2.79 13.68
N LEU A 93 38.26 2.35 13.60
CA LEU A 93 37.39 2.58 12.44
C LEU A 93 36.77 3.99 12.40
N ALA A 94 37.05 4.84 13.41
CA ALA A 94 36.55 6.22 13.53
C ALA A 94 35.00 6.38 13.42
N LEU A 95 34.26 5.29 13.67
CA LEU A 95 32.81 5.33 13.89
C LEU A 95 32.51 6.22 15.12
N PRO A 96 31.35 6.91 15.20
CA PRO A 96 30.99 7.78 16.32
C PRO A 96 30.59 6.96 17.56
N LEU A 97 31.55 6.23 18.13
CA LEU A 97 31.39 5.43 19.32
C LEU A 97 31.35 6.33 20.56
N GLY A 98 30.14 6.72 20.96
CA GLY A 98 29.90 7.29 22.28
C GLY A 98 30.33 6.31 23.38
N LYS A 99 30.82 6.85 24.51
CA LYS A 99 31.24 6.04 25.67
C LYS A 99 30.12 5.08 26.11
N PRO A 100 30.44 3.85 26.56
CA PRO A 100 29.42 2.91 27.05
C PRO A 100 28.76 3.48 28.30
N VAL A 101 27.42 3.60 28.26
CA VAL A 101 26.59 3.95 29.42
C VAL A 101 25.71 2.75 29.75
N PHE A 102 25.97 2.16 30.91
CA PHE A 102 25.07 1.21 31.55
C PHE A 102 24.12 1.93 32.51
N THR A 103 23.08 1.22 32.95
CA THR A 103 22.07 1.58 33.95
C THR A 103 20.89 2.43 33.45
N ALA A 104 19.69 2.02 33.87
CA ALA A 104 18.43 2.74 33.66
C ALA A 104 17.82 3.12 35.01
N VAL A 105 17.44 4.39 35.22
CA VAL A 105 16.40 4.89 36.15
C VAL A 105 15.91 6.28 35.67
N ASP A 106 14.59 6.46 35.59
CA ASP A 106 13.70 7.64 35.62
C ASP A 106 14.07 9.08 35.12
N ALA A 107 13.04 9.73 34.55
CA ALA A 107 12.73 11.17 34.55
C ALA A 107 13.51 12.19 33.65
N ALA A 108 13.67 11.92 32.34
CA ALA A 108 13.74 12.97 31.32
C ALA A 108 13.32 12.44 29.92
N THR A 109 12.72 13.29 29.08
CA THR A 109 12.40 12.93 27.68
C THR A 109 13.26 13.73 26.68
N LEU A 110 13.80 13.00 25.70
CA LEU A 110 14.63 13.52 24.62
C LEU A 110 13.84 13.47 23.30
N TYR A 111 13.85 14.59 22.58
CA TYR A 111 13.17 14.76 21.31
C TYR A 111 14.20 15.06 20.22
N PHE A 112 14.17 14.29 19.14
CA PHE A 112 14.82 14.64 17.88
C PHE A 112 13.78 15.27 16.96
N LEU A 113 14.14 16.39 16.33
CA LEU A 113 13.27 17.13 15.40
C LEU A 113 13.86 17.05 13.98
N PRO A 114 13.44 16.07 13.15
CA PRO A 114 14.15 15.75 11.90
C PRO A 114 14.14 16.87 10.85
N ARG A 115 13.15 17.79 10.90
CA ARG A 115 13.07 18.95 10.00
C ARG A 115 13.99 20.11 10.39
N GLU A 116 14.43 20.16 11.64
CA GLU A 116 15.31 21.22 12.17
C GLU A 116 16.73 20.70 12.46
N ASN A 117 16.94 19.39 12.30
CA ASN A 117 18.18 18.66 12.62
C ASN A 117 18.75 19.03 14.01
N ARG A 118 17.88 19.04 15.02
CA ARG A 118 18.21 19.41 16.41
C ARG A 118 17.65 18.41 17.41
N LEU A 119 18.44 18.17 18.46
CA LEU A 119 18.08 17.40 19.65
C LEU A 119 17.68 18.37 20.79
N ARG A 120 16.63 18.07 21.53
CA ARG A 120 16.26 18.78 22.77
C ARG A 120 15.93 17.80 23.89
N MET A 121 16.39 18.14 25.09
CA MET A 121 16.12 17.40 26.33
C MET A 121 15.21 18.24 27.22
N ARG A 122 14.18 17.63 27.81
CA ARG A 122 13.34 18.26 28.84
C ARG A 122 13.35 17.39 30.09
N ALA A 123 13.80 17.97 31.20
CA ALA A 123 13.66 17.36 32.52
C ALA A 123 12.22 17.55 33.01
N GLU A 124 11.64 16.51 33.62
CA GLU A 124 10.38 16.62 34.34
C GLU A 124 10.67 16.97 35.81
N SER A 125 10.44 18.22 36.19
CA SER A 125 10.53 18.65 37.59
C SER A 125 9.21 18.38 38.30
N THR A 126 9.21 17.41 39.23
CA THR A 126 8.10 17.19 40.16
C THR A 126 8.09 18.26 41.25
N GLU A 127 7.44 19.40 41.02
CA GLU A 127 6.90 20.24 42.11
C GLU A 127 5.89 21.29 41.62
N ARG A 128 4.84 21.51 42.41
CA ARG A 128 4.00 22.71 42.41
C ARG A 128 4.43 23.59 43.59
N PRO A 129 4.68 24.88 43.37
CA PRO A 129 4.11 25.89 44.26
C PRO A 129 3.11 26.80 43.55
N ALA A 130 2.38 27.61 44.32
CA ALA A 130 1.23 28.38 43.85
C ALA A 130 1.54 29.86 43.52
N ALA A 131 0.85 30.35 42.48
CA ALA A 131 0.26 31.69 42.29
C ALA A 131 1.09 33.01 42.40
N ALA A 132 0.73 33.93 41.49
CA ALA A 132 0.94 35.40 41.50
C ALA A 132 2.37 35.95 41.26
N ALA A 133 2.58 37.07 40.56
CA ALA A 133 1.74 37.82 39.60
C ALA A 133 2.58 38.85 38.80
N ALA A 134 2.07 39.25 37.62
CA ALA A 134 2.33 40.52 36.89
C ALA A 134 3.76 40.92 36.42
N GLY A 135 3.85 41.43 35.19
CA GLY A 135 5.06 42.10 34.67
C GLY A 135 5.12 42.20 33.13
N ALA A 136 4.61 43.28 32.55
CA ALA A 136 4.49 43.47 31.10
C ALA A 136 5.83 43.61 30.33
N GLY A 137 5.83 43.25 29.04
CA GLY A 137 6.90 43.55 28.09
C GLY A 137 6.54 43.12 26.66
N ALA A 138 6.25 44.09 25.79
CA ALA A 138 5.77 43.81 24.43
C ALA A 138 6.89 43.49 23.43
N GLY A 139 6.63 42.58 22.49
CA GLY A 139 7.50 42.30 21.35
C GLY A 139 6.72 41.60 20.24
N ALA A 140 6.40 42.34 19.17
CA ALA A 140 5.61 41.81 18.06
C ALA A 140 6.44 40.83 17.22
N GLY A 141 6.06 39.55 17.22
CA GLY A 141 6.61 38.51 16.35
C GLY A 141 5.49 37.79 15.62
N VAL A 142 5.59 37.67 14.30
CA VAL A 142 4.56 37.03 13.46
C VAL A 142 4.45 35.55 13.82
N ALA A 143 3.33 35.18 14.43
CA ALA A 143 3.05 33.80 14.81
C ALA A 143 2.69 32.96 13.58
N VAL A 144 3.69 32.28 13.00
CA VAL A 144 3.44 31.16 12.08
C VAL A 144 2.85 30.03 12.91
N ALA A 145 1.54 29.80 12.75
CA ALA A 145 0.84 28.73 13.44
C ALA A 145 1.38 27.36 12.98
N VAL A 146 2.17 26.71 13.84
CA VAL A 146 2.58 25.32 13.64
C VAL A 146 1.35 24.45 13.85
N ALA A 147 0.69 24.08 12.75
CA ALA A 147 -0.43 23.14 12.78
C ALA A 147 0.05 21.79 13.31
N SER A 148 -0.40 21.41 14.51
CA SER A 148 -0.26 20.05 14.98
C SER A 148 -1.02 19.11 14.04
N SER A 149 -0.36 18.09 13.51
CA SER A 149 -1.04 17.04 12.75
C SER A 149 -1.93 16.25 13.71
N ARG A 150 -3.22 16.63 13.77
CA ARG A 150 -4.24 15.93 14.53
C ARG A 150 -4.27 14.46 14.10
N ARG A 151 -4.32 13.53 15.06
CA ARG A 151 -4.53 12.11 14.78
C ARG A 151 -5.89 11.90 14.12
N ILE A 152 -5.97 10.95 13.21
CA ILE A 152 -7.19 10.49 12.56
C ILE A 152 -8.03 9.73 13.59
N ARG A 153 -9.24 10.20 13.83
CA ARG A 153 -10.11 9.74 14.90
C ARG A 153 -11.02 8.62 14.40
N VAL A 154 -10.80 7.41 14.89
CA VAL A 154 -11.47 6.20 14.46
C VAL A 154 -12.56 5.80 15.44
N LEU A 155 -13.78 5.58 14.93
CA LEU A 155 -14.87 4.96 15.69
C LEU A 155 -15.04 3.51 15.24
N ILE A 156 -15.02 2.57 16.19
CA ILE A 156 -15.23 1.14 15.92
C ILE A 156 -16.70 0.80 16.18
N VAL A 157 -17.34 0.06 15.27
CA VAL A 157 -18.69 -0.49 15.41
C VAL A 157 -18.65 -1.99 15.08
N ASP A 158 -18.73 -2.83 16.11
CA ASP A 158 -18.65 -4.30 16.03
C ASP A 158 -19.25 -4.85 17.34
N ASP A 159 -20.20 -5.79 17.25
CA ASP A 159 -20.90 -6.30 18.44
C ASP A 159 -20.07 -7.30 19.28
N SER A 160 -18.98 -7.83 18.70
CA SER A 160 -18.01 -8.64 19.43
C SER A 160 -17.06 -7.77 20.24
N LEU A 161 -17.22 -7.83 21.56
CA LEU A 161 -16.27 -7.32 22.55
C LEU A 161 -14.82 -7.74 22.30
N VAL A 162 -14.60 -8.94 21.74
CA VAL A 162 -13.26 -9.46 21.43
C VAL A 162 -12.69 -8.74 20.20
N THR A 163 -13.47 -8.61 19.13
CA THR A 163 -13.04 -7.91 17.91
C THR A 163 -12.83 -6.43 18.18
N CYS A 164 -13.73 -5.78 18.92
CA CYS A 164 -13.57 -4.38 19.37
C CYS A 164 -12.22 -4.14 20.06
N LYS A 165 -11.84 -4.99 21.03
CA LYS A 165 -10.55 -4.89 21.73
C LYS A 165 -9.36 -5.17 20.81
N LEU A 166 -9.52 -6.08 19.85
CA LEU A 166 -8.49 -6.46 18.89
C LEU A 166 -8.20 -5.32 17.90
N LEU A 167 -9.26 -4.79 17.26
CA LEU A 167 -9.19 -3.63 16.38
C LEU A 167 -8.64 -2.41 17.13
N GLN A 168 -9.10 -2.14 18.35
CA GLN A 168 -8.57 -1.06 19.17
C GLN A 168 -7.06 -1.22 19.43
N ARG A 169 -6.59 -2.43 19.77
CA ARG A 169 -5.17 -2.71 19.99
C ARG A 169 -4.33 -2.49 18.73
N VAL A 170 -4.81 -2.92 17.56
CA VAL A 170 -4.10 -2.76 16.28
C VAL A 170 -4.06 -1.31 15.84
N LEU A 171 -5.21 -0.64 15.82
CA LEU A 171 -5.32 0.76 15.37
C LEU A 171 -4.50 1.69 16.28
N SER A 172 -4.45 1.43 17.59
CA SER A 172 -3.64 2.21 18.54
C SER A 172 -2.12 1.99 18.43
N GLN A 173 -1.64 1.07 17.57
CA GLN A 173 -0.22 0.93 17.25
C GLN A 173 0.25 1.90 16.15
N ASP A 174 -0.67 2.49 15.39
CA ASP A 174 -0.35 3.52 14.39
C ASP A 174 -0.44 4.90 15.04
N GLU A 175 0.68 5.61 15.16
CA GLU A 175 0.75 6.91 15.83
C GLU A 175 -0.11 8.00 15.17
N GLN A 176 -0.55 7.77 13.92
CA GLN A 176 -1.44 8.67 13.18
C GLN A 176 -2.92 8.42 13.49
N LEU A 177 -3.27 7.33 14.18
CA LEU A 177 -4.65 6.96 14.51
C LEU A 177 -4.95 7.19 16.01
N GLU A 178 -6.21 7.50 16.30
CA GLU A 178 -6.75 7.62 17.66
C GLU A 178 -8.12 6.94 17.71
N VAL A 179 -8.27 5.86 18.48
CA VAL A 179 -9.58 5.21 18.66
C VAL A 179 -10.39 6.00 19.68
N VAL A 180 -11.42 6.72 19.21
CA VAL A 180 -12.24 7.62 20.04
C VAL A 180 -13.46 6.95 20.67
N GLY A 181 -13.77 5.72 20.25
CA GLY A 181 -14.83 4.92 20.84
C GLY A 181 -14.99 3.57 20.15
N SER A 182 -15.65 2.64 20.86
CA SER A 182 -16.04 1.32 20.37
C SER A 182 -17.50 1.06 20.73
N ILE A 183 -18.34 0.82 19.73
CA ILE A 183 -19.80 0.73 19.85
C ILE A 183 -20.26 -0.70 19.53
N GLN A 184 -20.72 -1.41 20.56
CA GLN A 184 -21.19 -2.80 20.44
C GLN A 184 -22.64 -2.94 19.97
N ARG A 185 -23.41 -1.84 19.92
CA ARG A 185 -24.81 -1.85 19.50
C ARG A 185 -24.97 -0.92 18.30
N PRO A 186 -25.19 -1.42 17.07
CA PRO A 186 -25.15 -0.58 15.87
C PRO A 186 -26.19 0.54 15.88
N LEU A 187 -27.32 0.36 16.58
CA LEU A 187 -28.32 1.40 16.80
C LEU A 187 -27.82 2.63 17.60
N ARG A 188 -26.65 2.54 18.25
CA ARG A 188 -25.99 3.67 18.94
C ARG A 188 -24.93 4.37 18.10
N ALA A 189 -24.53 3.80 16.96
CA ALA A 189 -23.43 4.33 16.15
C ALA A 189 -23.74 5.73 15.57
N GLU A 190 -24.96 5.98 15.10
CA GLU A 190 -25.36 7.30 14.58
C GLU A 190 -25.23 8.42 15.62
N GLN A 191 -25.57 8.14 16.89
CA GLN A 191 -25.42 9.09 17.98
C GLN A 191 -23.94 9.29 18.33
N ALA A 192 -23.19 8.20 18.45
CA ALA A 192 -21.75 8.25 18.70
C ALA A 192 -20.98 9.03 17.62
N ILE A 193 -21.39 8.95 16.35
CA ILE A 193 -20.84 9.77 15.26
C ILE A 193 -21.08 11.27 15.51
N ARG A 194 -22.28 11.67 15.93
CA ARG A 194 -22.61 13.09 16.20
C ARG A 194 -21.83 13.65 17.39
N ASP A 195 -21.69 12.85 18.45
CA ASP A 195 -21.07 13.26 19.71
C ASP A 195 -19.54 13.23 19.62
N LEU A 196 -18.97 12.13 19.14
CA LEU A 196 -17.52 11.92 19.07
C LEU A 196 -16.89 12.55 17.82
N LYS A 197 -17.66 12.77 16.74
CA LYS A 197 -17.21 13.34 15.46
C LYS A 197 -15.93 12.67 14.93
N PRO A 198 -15.92 11.34 14.72
CA PRO A 198 -14.76 10.65 14.16
C PRO A 198 -14.45 11.16 12.75
N ASP A 199 -13.23 10.93 12.29
CA ASP A 199 -12.81 11.20 10.91
C ASP A 199 -13.03 9.96 10.01
N VAL A 200 -13.18 8.77 10.60
CA VAL A 200 -13.49 7.51 9.91
C VAL A 200 -14.17 6.50 10.86
N CYS A 201 -15.09 5.70 10.33
CA CYS A 201 -15.73 4.60 11.02
C CYS A 201 -15.27 3.24 10.47
N THR A 202 -14.91 2.30 11.34
CA THR A 202 -14.79 0.88 10.98
C THR A 202 -16.07 0.16 11.41
N VAL A 203 -16.77 -0.48 10.47
CA VAL A 203 -18.09 -1.07 10.69
C VAL A 203 -18.06 -2.55 10.34
N ASP A 204 -18.45 -3.41 11.28
CA ASP A 204 -18.66 -4.84 11.03
C ASP A 204 -19.78 -5.06 10.01
N ILE A 205 -19.64 -6.09 9.17
CA ILE A 205 -20.66 -6.43 8.19
C ILE A 205 -21.85 -7.19 8.82
N HIS A 206 -21.58 -8.09 9.76
CA HIS A 206 -22.60 -8.96 10.39
C HIS A 206 -22.81 -8.54 11.84
N MET A 207 -23.99 -8.01 12.18
CA MET A 207 -24.34 -7.63 13.55
C MET A 207 -25.81 -7.96 13.83
N GLU A 208 -26.14 -8.38 15.06
CA GLU A 208 -27.48 -8.93 15.38
C GLU A 208 -28.64 -7.93 15.23
N GLU A 209 -28.46 -6.67 15.62
CA GLU A 209 -29.56 -5.68 15.65
C GLU A 209 -29.82 -4.98 14.30
N LEU A 210 -28.76 -4.82 13.49
CA LEU A 210 -28.74 -4.03 12.25
C LEU A 210 -27.44 -4.34 11.51
N SER A 211 -27.49 -4.84 10.27
CA SER A 211 -26.25 -5.20 9.55
C SER A 211 -25.39 -3.96 9.24
N GLY A 212 -24.11 -4.20 8.94
CA GLY A 212 -23.20 -3.16 8.46
C GLY A 212 -23.67 -2.48 7.18
N VAL A 213 -24.40 -3.20 6.31
CA VAL A 213 -24.97 -2.64 5.06
C VAL A 213 -26.08 -1.63 5.38
N GLU A 214 -27.02 -2.00 6.24
CA GLU A 214 -28.11 -1.09 6.63
C GLU A 214 -27.60 0.10 7.44
N LEU A 215 -26.63 -0.11 8.35
CA LEU A 215 -26.03 0.97 9.10
C LEU A 215 -25.28 1.95 8.19
N THR A 216 -24.50 1.45 7.22
CA THR A 216 -23.82 2.26 6.20
C THR A 216 -24.81 3.10 5.41
N ARG A 217 -25.88 2.48 4.89
CA ARG A 217 -26.96 3.19 4.17
C ARG A 217 -27.56 4.31 5.03
N ARG A 218 -27.84 4.05 6.32
CA ARG A 218 -28.42 5.05 7.23
C ARG A 218 -27.49 6.23 7.47
N ILE A 219 -26.22 6.00 7.83
CA ILE A 219 -25.25 7.07 8.10
C ILE A 219 -25.07 7.96 6.86
N LEU A 220 -24.92 7.36 5.67
CA LEU A 220 -24.64 8.08 4.43
C LEU A 220 -25.83 8.90 3.89
N THR A 221 -27.04 8.75 4.45
CA THR A 221 -28.18 9.64 4.11
C THR A 221 -28.05 11.04 4.67
N TRP A 222 -27.24 11.23 5.73
CA TRP A 222 -27.12 12.51 6.43
C TRP A 222 -25.67 12.92 6.76
N SER A 223 -24.69 12.06 6.54
CA SER A 223 -23.27 12.31 6.82
C SER A 223 -22.37 11.80 5.70
N ALA A 224 -21.40 12.62 5.30
CA ALA A 224 -20.27 12.25 4.45
C ALA A 224 -19.19 11.44 5.23
N MET A 225 -19.59 10.52 6.12
CA MET A 225 -18.67 9.78 6.97
C MET A 225 -17.92 8.72 6.17
N PRO A 226 -16.58 8.71 6.16
CA PRO A 226 -15.81 7.59 5.61
C PRO A 226 -16.06 6.32 6.43
N ILE A 227 -16.55 5.28 5.76
CA ILE A 227 -16.84 3.97 6.36
C ILE A 227 -15.95 2.91 5.70
N VAL A 228 -15.26 2.15 6.54
CA VAL A 228 -14.49 0.96 6.17
C VAL A 228 -15.19 -0.27 6.74
N ILE A 229 -15.56 -1.21 5.88
CA ILE A 229 -16.20 -2.45 6.31
C ILE A 229 -15.15 -3.42 6.85
N VAL A 230 -15.43 -4.09 7.97
CA VAL A 230 -14.55 -5.13 8.53
C VAL A 230 -15.28 -6.47 8.49
N SER A 231 -14.74 -7.45 7.77
CA SER A 231 -15.37 -8.75 7.51
C SER A 231 -14.43 -9.90 7.87
N ALA A 232 -14.97 -11.07 8.20
CA ALA A 232 -14.17 -12.25 8.52
C ALA A 232 -13.45 -12.89 7.31
N LEU A 233 -13.70 -12.39 6.08
CA LEU A 233 -13.33 -13.01 4.81
C LEU A 233 -13.87 -14.44 4.63
N SER A 234 -15.19 -14.59 4.57
CA SER A 234 -15.82 -15.76 3.96
C SER A 234 -16.23 -15.45 2.52
N GLU A 235 -16.36 -16.46 1.63
CA GLU A 235 -16.98 -16.25 0.31
C GLU A 235 -18.44 -15.75 0.46
N GLN A 236 -19.11 -16.10 1.56
CA GLN A 236 -20.49 -15.68 1.88
C GLN A 236 -20.56 -14.18 2.24
N ASP A 237 -19.50 -13.59 2.78
CA ASP A 237 -19.39 -12.15 3.08
C ASP A 237 -19.25 -11.30 1.81
N GLY A 238 -18.94 -11.90 0.67
CA GLY A 238 -18.66 -11.19 -0.59
C GLY A 238 -19.80 -10.27 -1.03
N SER A 239 -21.03 -10.79 -1.13
CA SER A 239 -22.17 -9.95 -1.56
C SER A 239 -22.47 -8.83 -0.56
N PRO A 240 -22.63 -9.08 0.76
CA PRO A 240 -22.81 -8.01 1.75
C PRO A 240 -21.74 -6.91 1.68
N VAL A 241 -20.46 -7.27 1.54
CA VAL A 241 -19.36 -6.29 1.45
C VAL A 241 -19.52 -5.41 0.20
N PHE A 242 -19.82 -5.97 -0.97
CA PHE A 242 -20.06 -5.15 -2.17
C PHE A 242 -21.37 -4.36 -2.12
N ASP A 243 -22.37 -4.80 -1.36
CA ASP A 243 -23.61 -4.04 -1.16
C ASP A 243 -23.42 -2.85 -0.22
N ALA A 244 -22.49 -2.95 0.74
CA ALA A 244 -22.02 -1.82 1.53
C ALA A 244 -21.17 -0.84 0.71
N LEU A 245 -20.27 -1.33 -0.17
CA LEU A 245 -19.51 -0.49 -1.10
C LEU A 245 -20.45 0.28 -2.06
N ALA A 246 -21.43 -0.38 -2.66
CA ALA A 246 -22.44 0.26 -3.51
C ALA A 246 -23.39 1.21 -2.75
N ALA A 247 -23.57 1.01 -1.44
CA ALA A 247 -24.23 1.99 -0.58
C ALA A 247 -23.40 3.27 -0.42
N GLY A 248 -22.07 3.15 -0.43
CA GLY A 248 -21.09 4.23 -0.38
C GLY A 248 -19.98 4.04 0.66
N ALA A 249 -19.77 2.84 1.19
CA ALA A 249 -18.56 2.53 1.95
C ALA A 249 -17.31 2.72 1.07
N VAL A 250 -16.22 3.18 1.68
CA VAL A 250 -15.00 3.60 0.96
C VAL A 250 -14.11 2.40 0.59
N ASP A 251 -14.02 1.44 1.51
CA ASP A 251 -13.17 0.27 1.39
C ASP A 251 -13.62 -0.83 2.37
N TYR A 252 -12.92 -1.96 2.37
CA TYR A 252 -13.11 -3.03 3.35
C TYR A 252 -11.76 -3.64 3.77
N VAL A 253 -11.77 -4.36 4.89
CA VAL A 253 -10.61 -5.07 5.44
C VAL A 253 -11.03 -6.39 6.08
N GLN A 254 -10.12 -7.37 6.06
CA GLN A 254 -10.19 -8.57 6.88
C GLN A 254 -10.12 -8.22 8.37
N LYS A 255 -11.00 -8.79 9.20
CA LYS A 255 -10.84 -8.90 10.65
C LYS A 255 -9.55 -9.70 10.90
N PRO A 256 -8.47 -9.11 11.46
CA PRO A 256 -7.23 -9.84 11.67
C PRO A 256 -7.44 -10.90 12.75
N ALA A 257 -6.91 -12.11 12.58
CA ALA A 257 -6.84 -13.06 13.68
C ALA A 257 -5.76 -12.64 14.70
N LEU A 258 -5.90 -13.04 15.97
CA LEU A 258 -4.94 -12.69 17.04
C LEU A 258 -3.49 -13.11 16.72
N HIS A 259 -3.31 -14.19 15.96
CA HIS A 259 -2.00 -14.69 15.53
C HIS A 259 -1.45 -13.99 14.27
N GLU A 260 -2.28 -13.25 13.54
CA GLU A 260 -1.93 -12.59 12.27
C GLU A 260 -1.69 -11.08 12.42
N LEU A 261 -1.89 -10.50 13.61
CA LEU A 261 -1.87 -9.05 13.83
C LEU A 261 -0.62 -8.36 13.28
N ALA A 262 0.56 -8.99 13.37
CA ALA A 262 1.81 -8.44 12.86
C ALA A 262 1.83 -8.29 11.31
N ALA A 263 1.10 -9.15 10.59
CA ALA A 263 1.05 -9.16 9.13
C ALA A 263 -0.18 -8.44 8.56
N ALA A 264 -1.33 -8.58 9.21
CA ALA A 264 -2.60 -7.99 8.78
C ALA A 264 -2.81 -6.57 9.34
N GLY A 265 -2.31 -6.28 10.55
CA GLY A 265 -2.52 -5.01 11.23
C GLY A 265 -2.03 -3.77 10.48
N PRO A 266 -0.82 -3.77 9.89
CA PRO A 266 -0.36 -2.64 9.06
C PRO A 266 -1.29 -2.34 7.87
N ARG A 267 -1.90 -3.37 7.27
CA ARG A 267 -2.84 -3.21 6.15
C ARG A 267 -4.18 -2.63 6.61
N LEU A 268 -4.66 -3.04 7.79
CA LEU A 268 -5.83 -2.44 8.41
C LEU A 268 -5.61 -0.95 8.69
N CYS A 269 -4.49 -0.58 9.31
CA CYS A 269 -4.18 0.82 9.58
C CYS A 269 -4.02 1.63 8.28
N GLU A 270 -3.38 1.08 7.24
CA GLU A 270 -3.27 1.71 5.92
C GLU A 270 -4.65 1.94 5.28
N LYS A 271 -5.55 0.95 5.29
CA LYS A 271 -6.91 1.06 4.76
C LYS A 271 -7.77 2.08 5.52
N VAL A 272 -7.65 2.14 6.85
CA VAL A 272 -8.34 3.15 7.68
C VAL A 272 -7.80 4.56 7.43
N ARG A 273 -6.48 4.72 7.27
CA ARG A 273 -5.87 6.01 6.89
C ARG A 273 -6.22 6.44 5.47
N SER A 274 -6.26 5.50 4.53
CA SER A 274 -6.75 5.71 3.15
C SER A 274 -8.16 6.29 3.19
N ALA A 275 -9.08 5.64 3.92
CA ALA A 275 -10.47 6.05 4.00
C ALA A 275 -10.68 7.40 4.71
N ALA A 276 -9.93 7.70 5.77
CA ALA A 276 -9.98 9.01 6.43
C ALA A 276 -9.56 10.18 5.52
N SER A 277 -8.83 9.90 4.43
CA SER A 277 -8.47 10.88 3.40
C SER A 277 -9.39 10.87 2.18
N ALA A 278 -10.47 10.07 2.19
CA ALA A 278 -11.30 9.85 1.03
C ALA A 278 -12.32 10.96 0.77
N HIS A 279 -12.55 11.26 -0.51
CA HIS A 279 -13.62 12.15 -0.94
C HIS A 279 -14.96 11.41 -0.93
N VAL A 280 -15.65 11.45 0.21
CA VAL A 280 -17.01 10.93 0.36
C VAL A 280 -18.00 12.05 0.07
N GLU A 281 -18.42 12.21 -1.18
CA GLU A 281 -19.53 13.09 -1.49
C GLU A 281 -20.87 12.44 -1.12
N ALA A 282 -21.76 13.22 -0.48
CA ALA A 282 -23.13 12.79 -0.23
C ALA A 282 -23.92 12.77 -1.55
N LYS A 283 -23.92 11.61 -2.23
CA LYS A 283 -24.63 11.23 -3.48
C LYS A 283 -25.34 12.39 -4.23
N ALA A 284 -24.54 13.27 -4.85
CA ALA A 284 -24.98 14.02 -6.01
C ALA A 284 -24.62 13.18 -7.26
N ALA A 285 -25.54 12.32 -7.70
CA ALA A 285 -25.32 11.53 -8.90
C ALA A 285 -25.25 12.45 -10.13
N ALA A 286 -24.04 12.76 -10.59
CA ALA A 286 -23.83 13.43 -11.86
C ALA A 286 -24.56 12.61 -12.96
N PRO A 287 -25.38 13.25 -13.81
CA PRO A 287 -26.19 12.51 -14.77
C PRO A 287 -25.27 11.79 -15.75
N ARG A 288 -25.24 10.45 -15.68
CA ARG A 288 -24.55 9.63 -16.69
C ARG A 288 -25.14 9.94 -18.05
N ARG A 289 -24.31 10.45 -18.97
CA ARG A 289 -24.66 10.50 -20.38
C ARG A 289 -24.66 9.05 -20.86
N ALA A 290 -25.85 8.45 -20.96
CA ALA A 290 -25.99 7.11 -21.53
C ALA A 290 -25.31 7.11 -22.91
N LEU A 291 -24.31 6.24 -23.09
CA LEU A 291 -23.74 6.01 -24.41
C LEU A 291 -24.88 5.49 -25.28
N GLY A 292 -25.18 6.23 -26.35
CA GLY A 292 -26.16 5.83 -27.36
C GLY A 292 -25.80 4.48 -27.98
N ALA A 293 -26.76 3.89 -28.71
CA ALA A 293 -26.70 2.54 -29.29
C ALA A 293 -25.26 2.04 -29.53
N ARG A 294 -24.82 1.10 -28.68
CA ARG A 294 -23.40 0.72 -28.56
C ARG A 294 -22.84 0.33 -29.94
N PRO A 295 -21.76 0.96 -30.41
CA PRO A 295 -21.19 0.62 -31.71
C PRO A 295 -20.61 -0.80 -31.66
N THR A 296 -21.10 -1.68 -32.52
CA THR A 296 -20.41 -2.91 -32.92
C THR A 296 -19.25 -2.55 -33.86
N ALA A 297 -18.31 -1.73 -33.37
CA ALA A 297 -17.17 -1.26 -34.15
C ALA A 297 -16.05 -2.30 -34.09
N ALA A 298 -15.60 -2.73 -35.27
CA ALA A 298 -14.41 -3.56 -35.38
C ALA A 298 -13.19 -2.80 -34.82
N PHE A 299 -12.67 -3.26 -33.69
CA PHE A 299 -11.44 -2.76 -33.10
C PHE A 299 -10.22 -3.46 -33.72
N ASP A 300 -9.05 -2.84 -33.60
CA ASP A 300 -7.80 -3.47 -34.04
C ASP A 300 -7.45 -4.62 -33.07
N PRO A 301 -7.43 -5.90 -33.54
CA PRO A 301 -7.25 -7.07 -32.68
C PRO A 301 -5.85 -7.17 -32.04
N THR A 302 -4.94 -6.24 -32.35
CA THR A 302 -3.65 -6.09 -31.67
C THR A 302 -3.75 -5.41 -30.31
N TYR A 303 -4.85 -4.71 -29.98
CA TYR A 303 -5.04 -4.06 -28.68
C TYR A 303 -5.29 -5.04 -27.54
N ILE A 304 -4.80 -4.67 -26.35
CA ILE A 304 -5.29 -5.13 -25.05
C ILE A 304 -5.52 -3.90 -24.15
N ILE A 305 -6.45 -4.02 -23.20
CA ILE A 305 -6.72 -3.01 -22.17
C ILE A 305 -6.16 -3.51 -20.84
N CYS A 306 -5.49 -2.64 -20.07
CA CYS A 306 -4.95 -2.98 -18.75
C CYS A 306 -5.35 -1.95 -17.70
N ILE A 307 -5.94 -2.37 -16.58
CA ILE A 307 -6.49 -1.45 -15.56
C ILE A 307 -5.92 -1.81 -14.17
N GLY A 308 -5.42 -0.80 -13.46
CA GLY A 308 -4.98 -0.90 -12.06
C GLY A 308 -5.83 -0.06 -11.12
N SER A 309 -6.20 -0.59 -9.95
CA SER A 309 -7.11 0.06 -8.99
C SER A 309 -6.96 -0.46 -7.55
N SER A 310 -7.35 0.33 -6.55
CA SER A 310 -7.27 -0.04 -5.12
C SER A 310 -8.48 0.49 -4.33
N THR A 311 -8.32 1.34 -3.32
CA THR A 311 -9.43 1.98 -2.56
C THR A 311 -10.41 2.71 -3.48
N GLY A 312 -11.72 2.43 -3.33
CA GLY A 312 -12.79 2.89 -4.24
C GLY A 312 -12.81 2.19 -5.61
N GLY A 313 -11.83 1.33 -5.90
CA GLY A 313 -11.62 0.71 -7.20
C GLY A 313 -12.73 -0.24 -7.64
N THR A 314 -13.41 -0.92 -6.71
CA THR A 314 -14.52 -1.84 -7.01
C THR A 314 -15.69 -1.13 -7.70
N GLU A 315 -16.10 0.02 -7.18
CA GLU A 315 -17.17 0.83 -7.76
C GLU A 315 -16.69 1.57 -9.02
N ALA A 316 -15.44 2.04 -9.05
CA ALA A 316 -14.86 2.64 -10.26
C ALA A 316 -14.76 1.65 -11.43
N LEU A 317 -14.39 0.39 -11.15
CA LEU A 317 -14.38 -0.69 -12.14
C LEU A 317 -15.78 -1.01 -12.63
N LYS A 318 -16.76 -1.15 -11.72
CA LYS A 318 -18.17 -1.30 -12.10
C LYS A 318 -18.62 -0.15 -13.00
N ASP A 319 -18.27 1.09 -12.65
CA ASP A 319 -18.65 2.27 -13.41
C ASP A 319 -18.06 2.31 -14.83
N VAL A 320 -16.83 1.82 -15.02
CA VAL A 320 -16.17 1.69 -16.34
C VAL A 320 -16.69 0.50 -17.15
N LEU A 321 -16.82 -0.66 -16.53
CA LEU A 321 -17.06 -1.93 -17.24
C LEU A 321 -18.52 -2.09 -17.72
N VAL A 322 -19.50 -1.52 -17.01
CA VAL A 322 -20.90 -1.58 -17.48
C VAL A 322 -21.09 -0.88 -18.83
N ASP A 323 -20.24 0.09 -19.14
CA ASP A 323 -20.26 0.87 -20.39
C ASP A 323 -19.44 0.22 -21.53
N PHE A 324 -18.74 -0.88 -21.27
CA PHE A 324 -18.04 -1.65 -22.32
C PHE A 324 -19.01 -2.46 -23.20
N PRO A 325 -18.74 -2.60 -24.52
CA PRO A 325 -19.50 -3.48 -25.41
C PRO A 325 -19.18 -4.96 -25.11
N LYS A 326 -20.04 -5.86 -25.59
CA LYS A 326 -19.85 -7.32 -25.45
C LYS A 326 -18.55 -7.81 -26.08
N ASP A 327 -18.16 -7.13 -27.15
CA ASP A 327 -17.05 -7.39 -28.06
C ASP A 327 -15.86 -6.42 -27.83
N VAL A 328 -15.69 -5.98 -26.58
CA VAL A 328 -14.54 -5.17 -26.10
C VAL A 328 -13.19 -5.88 -26.38
N PRO A 329 -12.08 -5.14 -26.61
CA PRO A 329 -10.74 -5.73 -26.63
C PRO A 329 -10.44 -6.49 -25.33
N PRO A 330 -9.54 -7.49 -25.32
CA PRO A 330 -9.20 -8.24 -24.11
C PRO A 330 -8.79 -7.31 -22.97
N VAL A 331 -9.43 -7.44 -21.80
CA VAL A 331 -9.19 -6.56 -20.63
C VAL A 331 -8.53 -7.34 -19.50
N LEU A 332 -7.48 -6.77 -18.92
CA LEU A 332 -6.72 -7.35 -17.81
C LEU A 332 -6.74 -6.38 -16.63
N ILE A 333 -7.20 -6.83 -15.46
CA ILE A 333 -7.46 -5.95 -14.32
C ILE A 333 -6.72 -6.44 -13.08
N VAL A 334 -5.96 -5.55 -12.45
CA VAL A 334 -5.52 -5.70 -11.07
C VAL A 334 -6.29 -4.72 -10.19
N GLN A 335 -7.19 -5.27 -9.38
CA GLN A 335 -7.73 -4.62 -8.20
C GLN A 335 -6.91 -5.12 -7.00
N HIS A 336 -6.49 -4.23 -6.10
CA HIS A 336 -5.93 -4.66 -4.81
C HIS A 336 -7.07 -5.27 -3.96
N ILE A 337 -7.06 -6.61 -3.85
CA ILE A 337 -8.14 -7.42 -3.27
C ILE A 337 -7.55 -8.59 -2.47
N PRO A 338 -8.08 -8.92 -1.28
CA PRO A 338 -7.78 -10.19 -0.60
C PRO A 338 -8.23 -11.40 -1.43
N ALA A 339 -7.56 -12.53 -1.26
CA ALA A 339 -7.79 -13.77 -2.02
C ALA A 339 -9.25 -14.25 -2.04
N VAL A 340 -9.99 -14.04 -0.95
CA VAL A 340 -11.37 -14.55 -0.81
C VAL A 340 -12.39 -13.76 -1.65
N PHE A 341 -12.06 -12.55 -2.12
CA PHE A 341 -13.04 -11.65 -2.76
C PHE A 341 -12.85 -11.42 -4.26
N SER A 342 -11.73 -11.79 -4.88
CA SER A 342 -11.51 -11.57 -6.33
C SER A 342 -12.57 -12.26 -7.18
N ARG A 343 -12.94 -13.49 -6.82
CA ARG A 343 -14.03 -14.25 -7.45
C ARG A 343 -15.37 -13.57 -7.32
N SER A 344 -15.75 -13.18 -6.11
CA SER A 344 -17.05 -12.54 -5.83
C SER A 344 -17.16 -11.16 -6.51
N LEU A 345 -16.07 -10.40 -6.62
CA LEU A 345 -16.00 -9.18 -7.42
C LEU A 345 -16.27 -9.47 -8.89
N ALA A 346 -15.59 -10.49 -9.44
CA ALA A 346 -15.73 -10.84 -10.85
C ALA A 346 -17.15 -11.32 -11.19
N GLN A 347 -17.75 -12.17 -10.35
CA GLN A 347 -19.15 -12.62 -10.49
C GLN A 347 -20.15 -11.45 -10.44
N ARG A 348 -19.95 -10.48 -9.52
CA ARG A 348 -20.80 -9.28 -9.44
C ARG A 348 -20.69 -8.41 -10.69
N LEU A 349 -19.49 -8.28 -11.25
CA LEU A 349 -19.27 -7.50 -12.47
C LEU A 349 -19.84 -8.22 -13.71
N ASP A 350 -19.69 -9.55 -13.82
CA ASP A 350 -20.25 -10.36 -14.91
C ASP A 350 -21.78 -10.20 -15.00
N ALA A 351 -22.46 -10.23 -13.85
CA ALA A 351 -23.91 -10.03 -13.76
C ALA A 351 -24.39 -8.61 -14.17
N LEU A 352 -23.48 -7.64 -14.31
CA LEU A 352 -23.78 -6.23 -14.63
C LEU A 352 -23.28 -5.81 -16.02
N CYS A 353 -22.33 -6.53 -16.62
CA CYS A 353 -21.64 -6.14 -17.84
C CYS A 353 -22.19 -6.87 -19.08
N ALA A 354 -21.95 -6.30 -20.27
CA ALA A 354 -22.31 -6.94 -21.54
C ALA A 354 -21.22 -7.91 -22.04
N CYS A 355 -19.96 -7.66 -21.65
CA CYS A 355 -18.81 -8.55 -21.83
C CYS A 355 -18.71 -9.55 -20.66
N THR A 356 -18.09 -10.70 -20.89
CA THR A 356 -17.83 -11.68 -19.83
C THR A 356 -16.75 -11.17 -18.88
N VAL A 357 -17.00 -11.24 -17.57
CA VAL A 357 -16.05 -10.86 -16.52
C VAL A 357 -15.78 -12.07 -15.62
N LYS A 358 -14.51 -12.39 -15.34
CA LYS A 358 -14.18 -13.49 -14.44
C LYS A 358 -12.82 -13.34 -13.77
N GLU A 359 -12.63 -14.10 -12.70
CA GLU A 359 -11.32 -14.32 -12.07
C GLU A 359 -10.41 -15.09 -13.04
N ALA A 360 -9.19 -14.60 -13.23
CA ALA A 360 -8.25 -15.12 -14.19
C ALA A 360 -7.65 -16.46 -13.73
N GLN A 361 -7.60 -17.44 -14.63
CA GLN A 361 -7.00 -18.76 -14.36
C GLN A 361 -5.61 -18.87 -15.02
N ASP A 362 -4.74 -19.72 -14.46
CA ASP A 362 -3.41 -19.94 -15.04
C ASP A 362 -3.50 -20.60 -16.41
N GLY A 363 -2.65 -20.15 -17.34
CA GLY A 363 -2.67 -20.61 -18.73
C GLY A 363 -3.91 -20.20 -19.52
N GLU A 364 -4.84 -19.42 -18.97
CA GLU A 364 -6.06 -19.03 -19.68
C GLU A 364 -5.76 -18.10 -20.87
N GLU A 365 -6.46 -18.25 -21.99
CA GLU A 365 -6.20 -17.44 -23.19
C GLU A 365 -6.79 -16.04 -23.09
N VAL A 366 -6.00 -15.02 -23.43
CA VAL A 366 -6.43 -13.61 -23.41
C VAL A 366 -7.22 -13.31 -24.69
N GLN A 367 -8.55 -13.29 -24.60
CA GLN A 367 -9.48 -13.22 -25.73
C GLN A 367 -10.36 -11.94 -25.72
N PRO A 368 -10.82 -11.45 -26.89
CA PRO A 368 -11.84 -10.41 -26.98
C PRO A 368 -13.15 -10.76 -26.27
N GLY A 369 -13.87 -9.74 -25.80
CA GLY A 369 -15.12 -9.88 -25.06
C GLY A 369 -14.96 -10.43 -23.64
N VAL A 370 -13.73 -10.64 -23.18
CA VAL A 370 -13.40 -11.18 -21.86
C VAL A 370 -12.59 -10.18 -21.04
N VAL A 371 -13.05 -9.96 -19.81
CA VAL A 371 -12.39 -9.19 -18.76
C VAL A 371 -11.87 -10.17 -17.70
N LEU A 372 -10.56 -10.17 -17.49
CA LEU A 372 -9.87 -11.06 -16.55
C LEU A 372 -9.36 -10.26 -15.35
N ILE A 373 -9.89 -10.59 -14.16
CA ILE A 373 -9.51 -9.98 -12.88
C ILE A 373 -8.47 -10.85 -12.20
N ALA A 374 -7.36 -10.25 -11.77
CA ALA A 374 -6.30 -10.95 -11.05
C ALA A 374 -6.82 -11.61 -9.76
N PRO A 375 -6.53 -12.90 -9.52
CA PRO A 375 -6.87 -13.56 -8.26
C PRO A 375 -6.13 -12.89 -7.09
N GLY A 376 -6.87 -12.61 -6.02
CA GLY A 376 -6.32 -12.01 -4.80
C GLY A 376 -5.25 -12.92 -4.17
N GLY A 377 -4.22 -12.34 -3.56
CA GLY A 377 -3.15 -13.11 -2.93
C GLY A 377 -2.18 -13.82 -3.88
N LEU A 378 -2.36 -13.71 -5.21
CA LEU A 378 -1.43 -14.18 -6.25
C LEU A 378 -1.02 -13.01 -7.16
N GLN A 379 0.02 -13.17 -7.97
CA GLN A 379 0.35 -12.23 -9.05
C GLN A 379 -0.27 -12.69 -10.37
N MET A 380 -0.75 -11.74 -11.19
CA MET A 380 -1.23 -11.99 -12.55
C MET A 380 -0.35 -11.27 -13.57
N GLY A 381 0.27 -12.03 -14.48
CA GLY A 381 0.94 -11.52 -15.66
C GLY A 381 0.38 -12.11 -16.95
N VAL A 382 0.95 -11.74 -18.09
CA VAL A 382 0.64 -12.31 -19.40
C VAL A 382 1.91 -12.72 -20.13
N VAL A 383 1.85 -13.89 -20.76
CA VAL A 383 2.95 -14.49 -21.53
C VAL A 383 2.47 -14.84 -22.94
N ARG A 384 3.41 -14.99 -23.89
CA ARG A 384 3.13 -15.57 -25.20
C ARG A 384 3.54 -17.04 -25.20
N GLN A 385 2.58 -17.94 -25.38
CA GLN A 385 2.78 -19.39 -25.38
C GLN A 385 2.05 -20.02 -26.56
N ALA A 386 2.74 -20.83 -27.36
CA ALA A 386 2.22 -21.43 -28.60
C ALA A 386 1.54 -20.40 -29.53
N GLY A 387 2.17 -19.23 -29.71
CA GLY A 387 1.68 -18.11 -30.53
C GLY A 387 0.58 -17.26 -29.90
N LYS A 388 -0.24 -17.83 -29.01
CA LYS A 388 -1.34 -17.17 -28.28
C LYS A 388 -0.84 -16.37 -27.08
N LEU A 389 -1.62 -15.40 -26.63
CA LEU A 389 -1.43 -14.77 -25.32
C LEU A 389 -2.16 -15.59 -24.25
N ARG A 390 -1.48 -15.86 -23.14
CA ARG A 390 -2.06 -16.54 -21.99
C ARG A 390 -1.75 -15.80 -20.70
N VAL A 391 -2.67 -15.86 -19.76
CA VAL A 391 -2.43 -15.45 -18.36
C VAL A 391 -1.39 -16.38 -17.75
N ALA A 392 -0.50 -15.81 -16.95
CA ALA A 392 0.40 -16.53 -16.05
C ALA A 392 0.09 -16.09 -14.63
N ILE A 393 -0.36 -17.01 -13.78
CA ILE A 393 -0.60 -16.77 -12.36
C ILE A 393 0.60 -17.28 -11.56
N ALA A 394 1.16 -16.42 -10.69
CA ALA A 394 2.39 -16.71 -9.98
C ALA A 394 2.28 -16.44 -8.48
N ASP A 395 2.58 -17.46 -7.67
CA ASP A 395 2.72 -17.35 -6.22
C ASP A 395 4.15 -16.87 -5.86
N VAL A 396 4.44 -15.60 -6.15
CA VAL A 396 5.75 -14.96 -5.92
C VAL A 396 5.66 -13.79 -4.95
N GLU A 397 6.80 -13.24 -4.52
CA GLU A 397 6.86 -12.15 -3.55
C GLU A 397 5.99 -10.93 -3.94
N PRO A 398 5.41 -10.19 -2.95
CA PRO A 398 4.63 -8.99 -3.22
C PRO A 398 5.46 -7.87 -3.87
N VAL A 399 4.99 -7.36 -5.02
CA VAL A 399 5.57 -6.17 -5.66
C VAL A 399 4.89 -4.94 -5.07
N ASN A 400 5.67 -3.93 -4.67
CA ASN A 400 5.17 -2.74 -3.97
C ASN A 400 4.30 -3.06 -2.72
N ARG A 401 4.57 -4.19 -2.03
CA ARG A 401 3.78 -4.77 -0.92
C ARG A 401 2.40 -5.35 -1.34
N HIS A 402 2.09 -5.40 -2.63
CA HIS A 402 0.81 -5.82 -3.17
C HIS A 402 0.91 -7.16 -3.92
N LYS A 403 -0.17 -7.95 -3.80
CA LYS A 403 -0.32 -9.27 -4.41
C LYS A 403 -1.84 -9.55 -4.52
N PRO A 404 -2.47 -9.28 -5.67
CA PRO A 404 -1.88 -8.86 -6.94
C PRO A 404 -1.35 -7.42 -6.93
N SER A 405 -0.32 -7.17 -7.76
CA SER A 405 0.28 -5.85 -8.00
C SER A 405 0.07 -5.40 -9.44
N VAL A 406 -0.23 -4.11 -9.60
CA VAL A 406 -0.43 -3.47 -10.91
C VAL A 406 0.90 -3.35 -11.66
N ASP A 407 2.00 -2.98 -10.99
CA ASP A 407 3.33 -2.94 -11.63
C ASP A 407 3.74 -4.32 -12.17
N TYR A 408 3.35 -5.42 -11.50
CA TYR A 408 3.63 -6.79 -11.99
C TYR A 408 2.90 -7.07 -13.32
N LEU A 409 1.59 -6.82 -13.39
CA LEU A 409 0.82 -6.98 -14.62
C LEU A 409 1.41 -6.13 -15.74
N PHE A 410 1.62 -4.83 -15.49
CA PHE A 410 2.09 -3.88 -16.49
C PHE A 410 3.52 -4.20 -16.98
N ALA A 411 4.40 -4.70 -16.10
CA ALA A 411 5.74 -5.16 -16.47
C ALA A 411 5.71 -6.43 -17.35
N SER A 412 4.75 -7.34 -17.16
CA SER A 412 4.58 -8.49 -18.06
C SER A 412 4.05 -8.07 -19.43
N VAL A 413 3.08 -7.15 -19.46
CA VAL A 413 2.50 -6.59 -20.70
C VAL A 413 3.55 -5.84 -21.53
N ALA A 414 4.46 -5.12 -20.88
CA ALA A 414 5.58 -4.44 -21.53
C ALA A 414 6.49 -5.38 -22.34
N GLN A 415 6.54 -6.67 -21.98
CA GLN A 415 7.36 -7.68 -22.69
C GLN A 415 6.67 -8.24 -23.96
N LEU A 416 5.40 -7.91 -24.21
CA LEU A 416 4.64 -8.47 -25.35
C LEU A 416 4.98 -7.82 -26.70
N GLY A 417 5.67 -6.67 -26.69
CA GLY A 417 6.33 -6.02 -27.83
C GLY A 417 5.40 -5.50 -28.95
N GLN A 418 4.77 -6.42 -29.69
CA GLN A 418 3.93 -6.14 -30.86
C GLN A 418 2.47 -5.80 -30.52
N ARG A 419 2.09 -5.82 -29.24
CA ARG A 419 0.73 -5.51 -28.79
C ARG A 419 0.56 -4.01 -28.61
N LYS A 420 -0.53 -3.47 -29.15
CA LYS A 420 -0.98 -2.13 -28.77
C LYS A 420 -1.64 -2.23 -27.39
N VAL A 421 -1.43 -1.22 -26.55
CA VAL A 421 -1.91 -1.23 -25.17
C VAL A 421 -2.62 0.09 -24.87
N ALA A 422 -3.82 -0.02 -24.31
CA ALA A 422 -4.48 1.08 -23.62
C ALA A 422 -4.48 0.78 -22.11
N ALA A 423 -3.87 1.63 -21.30
CA ALA A 423 -3.71 1.36 -19.87
C ALA A 423 -4.24 2.50 -18.98
N ALA A 424 -4.89 2.12 -17.88
CA ALA A 424 -5.49 3.03 -16.92
C ALA A 424 -5.02 2.76 -15.49
N ILE A 425 -4.80 3.83 -14.73
CA ILE A 425 -4.71 3.81 -13.26
C ILE A 425 -5.91 4.56 -12.68
N LEU A 426 -6.71 3.86 -11.88
CA LEU A 426 -7.89 4.40 -11.21
C LEU A 426 -7.61 4.69 -9.73
N THR A 427 -8.63 5.20 -9.03
CA THR A 427 -8.64 5.48 -7.58
C THR A 427 -7.96 4.40 -6.75
N GLY A 428 -7.21 4.85 -5.74
CA GLY A 428 -6.43 3.98 -4.88
C GLY A 428 -5.33 4.70 -4.12
N MET A 429 -4.90 4.12 -2.99
CA MET A 429 -3.76 4.61 -2.21
C MET A 429 -2.42 4.05 -2.72
N GLY A 430 -1.34 4.82 -2.52
CA GLY A 430 0.02 4.40 -2.84
C GLY A 430 0.46 4.76 -4.26
N ALA A 431 1.44 4.02 -4.78
CA ALA A 431 2.11 4.30 -6.06
C ALA A 431 2.22 3.07 -6.98
N ASP A 432 1.56 1.95 -6.64
CA ASP A 432 1.61 0.75 -7.47
C ASP A 432 0.99 1.01 -8.84
N GLY A 433 1.58 0.43 -9.89
CA GLY A 433 1.20 0.65 -11.28
C GLY A 433 1.75 1.93 -11.92
N ALA A 434 2.24 2.91 -11.15
CA ALA A 434 2.77 4.15 -11.71
C ALA A 434 4.02 3.91 -12.59
N LYS A 435 4.96 3.10 -12.11
CA LYS A 435 6.21 2.78 -12.84
C LYS A 435 5.94 1.89 -14.04
N GLY A 436 5.02 0.93 -13.90
CA GLY A 436 4.52 0.09 -14.98
C GLY A 436 3.86 0.94 -16.07
N LEU A 437 2.99 1.88 -15.70
CA LEU A 437 2.29 2.76 -16.66
C LEU A 437 3.28 3.65 -17.42
N LEU A 438 4.29 4.20 -16.72
CA LEU A 438 5.37 4.95 -17.37
C LEU A 438 6.19 4.08 -18.34
N THR A 439 6.42 2.82 -17.99
CA THR A 439 7.12 1.86 -18.86
C THR A 439 6.29 1.55 -20.11
N LEU A 440 4.99 1.30 -19.96
CA LEU A 440 4.06 1.11 -21.07
C LEU A 440 4.00 2.35 -21.98
N ARG A 441 3.88 3.56 -21.40
CA ARG A 441 3.90 4.83 -22.15
C ARG A 441 5.18 4.99 -22.98
N ARG A 442 6.35 4.65 -22.40
CA ARG A 442 7.65 4.71 -23.10
C ARG A 442 7.75 3.73 -24.27
N LEU A 443 6.99 2.63 -24.24
CA LEU A 443 6.86 1.66 -25.32
C LEU A 443 5.74 2.03 -26.34
N GLY A 444 5.13 3.22 -26.21
CA GLY A 444 4.11 3.71 -27.14
C GLY A 444 2.67 3.35 -26.77
N ALA A 445 2.42 2.77 -25.60
CA ALA A 445 1.06 2.55 -25.10
C ALA A 445 0.30 3.87 -24.94
N GLN A 446 -1.02 3.82 -25.16
CA GLN A 446 -1.93 4.89 -24.74
C GLN A 446 -2.19 4.73 -23.24
N THR A 447 -2.06 5.82 -22.47
CA THR A 447 -2.06 5.78 -21.01
C THR A 447 -2.90 6.90 -20.41
N LEU A 448 -3.75 6.56 -19.44
CA LEU A 448 -4.53 7.52 -18.68
C LEU A 448 -4.49 7.26 -17.17
N ALA A 449 -4.86 8.28 -16.42
CA ALA A 449 -5.15 8.16 -15.01
C ALA A 449 -6.48 8.88 -14.68
N GLN A 450 -7.19 8.38 -13.68
CA GLN A 450 -8.41 9.01 -13.18
C GLN A 450 -8.08 10.37 -12.54
N ASP A 451 -8.96 11.36 -12.71
CA ASP A 451 -8.82 12.69 -12.12
C ASP A 451 -9.04 12.70 -10.60
N GLU A 452 -8.59 13.77 -9.94
CA GLU A 452 -8.73 13.95 -8.49
C GLU A 452 -10.20 14.07 -8.08
N ALA A 453 -10.99 14.80 -8.85
CA ALA A 453 -12.39 15.12 -8.53
C ALA A 453 -13.31 13.89 -8.49
N THR A 454 -13.04 12.84 -9.29
CA THR A 454 -13.83 11.60 -9.26
C THR A 454 -13.17 10.47 -8.46
N CYS A 455 -11.94 10.65 -7.98
CA CYS A 455 -11.27 9.65 -7.15
C CYS A 455 -11.84 9.62 -5.73
N VAL A 456 -12.16 8.42 -5.24
CA VAL A 456 -12.39 8.21 -3.80
C VAL A 456 -11.09 8.48 -3.04
N VAL A 457 -9.95 7.99 -3.54
CA VAL A 457 -8.60 8.29 -3.00
C VAL A 457 -7.63 8.58 -4.16
N TYR A 458 -7.15 9.82 -4.24
CA TYR A 458 -6.23 10.29 -5.28
C TYR A 458 -4.75 10.01 -4.93
N GLY A 459 -4.42 8.72 -4.77
CA GLY A 459 -3.05 8.23 -4.54
C GLY A 459 -2.40 7.73 -5.83
N MET A 460 -2.77 6.52 -6.28
CA MET A 460 -2.18 5.86 -7.46
C MET A 460 -2.25 6.74 -8.72
N PRO A 461 -3.40 7.38 -9.05
CA PRO A 461 -3.48 8.27 -10.22
C PRO A 461 -2.56 9.49 -10.11
N ARG A 462 -2.41 10.04 -8.90
CA ARG A 462 -1.54 11.18 -8.61
C ARG A 462 -0.07 10.83 -8.75
N GLU A 463 0.37 9.69 -8.23
CA GLU A 463 1.77 9.25 -8.36
C GLU A 463 2.10 8.88 -9.82
N ALA A 464 1.14 8.32 -10.57
CA ALA A 464 1.25 8.14 -12.02
C ALA A 464 1.36 9.48 -12.78
N ALA A 465 0.51 10.47 -12.45
CA ALA A 465 0.54 11.80 -13.07
C ALA A 465 1.86 12.54 -12.80
N LYS A 466 2.33 12.55 -11.54
CA LYS A 466 3.57 13.21 -11.10
C LYS A 466 4.81 12.79 -11.89
N ILE A 467 4.95 11.50 -12.22
CA ILE A 467 6.11 10.99 -12.97
C ILE A 467 5.90 11.01 -14.49
N GLY A 468 4.82 11.63 -14.98
CA GLY A 468 4.47 11.65 -16.39
C GLY A 468 4.08 10.28 -16.94
N ALA A 469 3.57 9.36 -16.12
CA ALA A 469 3.13 8.04 -16.58
C ALA A 469 1.85 8.12 -17.43
N ALA A 470 0.91 8.98 -17.06
CA ALA A 470 -0.34 9.18 -17.79
C ALA A 470 -0.21 10.25 -18.90
N GLN A 471 -0.72 9.97 -20.10
CA GLN A 471 -0.86 10.97 -21.18
C GLN A 471 -2.14 11.78 -21.07
N ARG A 472 -3.19 11.22 -20.45
CA ARG A 472 -4.46 11.91 -20.19
C ARG A 472 -4.86 11.76 -18.72
N ILE A 473 -5.38 12.83 -18.12
CA ILE A 473 -6.10 12.78 -16.85
C ILE A 473 -7.58 12.95 -17.20
N VAL A 474 -8.44 12.04 -16.74
CA VAL A 474 -9.85 11.96 -17.17
C VAL A 474 -10.79 11.69 -16.00
N ALA A 475 -11.98 12.27 -16.02
CA ALA A 475 -13.02 11.97 -15.04
C ALA A 475 -13.52 10.52 -15.20
N LEU A 476 -13.88 9.87 -14.10
CA LEU A 476 -14.37 8.47 -14.10
C LEU A 476 -15.43 8.16 -15.17
N PRO A 477 -16.48 9.00 -15.39
CA PRO A 477 -17.49 8.74 -16.42
C PRO A 477 -16.94 8.76 -17.87
N GLN A 478 -15.74 9.30 -18.08
CA GLN A 478 -15.07 9.39 -19.39
C GLN A 478 -14.00 8.31 -19.58
N VAL A 479 -13.65 7.54 -18.55
CA VAL A 479 -12.61 6.50 -18.62
C VAL A 479 -12.98 5.42 -19.65
N ALA A 480 -14.23 4.96 -19.65
CA ALA A 480 -14.69 3.91 -20.57
C ALA A 480 -14.58 4.36 -22.04
N GLU A 481 -15.17 5.51 -22.37
CA GLU A 481 -15.09 6.13 -23.70
C GLU A 481 -13.63 6.40 -24.11
N SER A 482 -12.79 6.86 -23.17
CA SER A 482 -11.37 7.12 -23.44
C SER A 482 -10.58 5.85 -23.78
N LEU A 483 -10.78 4.76 -23.03
CA LEU A 483 -10.11 3.47 -23.30
C LEU A 483 -10.56 2.87 -24.63
N LEU A 484 -11.87 2.90 -24.92
CA LEU A 484 -12.44 2.42 -26.18
C LEU A 484 -11.91 3.24 -27.37
N SER A 485 -11.90 4.57 -27.25
CA SER A 485 -11.35 5.50 -28.25
C SER A 485 -9.85 5.26 -28.50
N MET A 486 -9.06 4.97 -27.46
CA MET A 486 -7.66 4.59 -27.59
C MET A 486 -7.46 3.29 -28.38
N CYS A 487 -8.43 2.37 -28.33
CA CYS A 487 -8.44 1.13 -29.14
C CYS A 487 -9.04 1.31 -30.54
N GLY A 488 -9.45 2.52 -30.94
CA GLY A 488 -10.07 2.82 -32.22
C GLY A 488 -11.59 2.60 -32.27
N ILE A 489 -12.23 2.30 -31.14
CA ILE A 489 -13.70 2.18 -31.03
C ILE A 489 -14.27 3.59 -30.84
N SER A 490 -14.93 4.11 -31.86
CA SER A 490 -15.61 5.40 -31.83
C SER A 490 -17.09 5.23 -31.50
N SER A 491 -17.61 6.02 -30.56
CA SER A 491 -19.07 6.22 -30.39
C SER A 491 -19.68 6.75 -31.70
N PRO A 492 -20.91 6.34 -32.08
CA PRO A 492 -21.62 6.99 -33.17
C PRO A 492 -21.89 8.46 -32.80
N SER A 493 -21.60 9.36 -33.75
CA SER A 493 -21.72 10.82 -33.64
C SER A 493 -23.17 11.31 -33.58
#